data_AF-A0A1E3LQM5-F1
#
_entry.id   AF-A0A1E3LQM5-F1
#
_cell.length_a   1.000
_cell.length_b   1.000
_cell.length_c   1.000
_cell.angle_alpha   90.00
_cell.angle_beta   90.00
_cell.angle_gamma   90.00
#
_symmetry.space_group_name_H-M   'P 1'
#
loop_
_entity.id
_entity.type
_entity.pdbx_description
1 polymer ?
#
loop_
_entity_poly.entity_id
_entity_poly.type
_entity_poly.pdbx_seq_one_letter_code
_entity_poly.pdbx_strand_id
1 'polypeptide(L)'
;MTTTVAQPAAPIPDAAELSGLEPIQSIKRRWPALLGALLSLLMVIGLGHELFDKGLAGLTQTAPVSPLFYLFFAAMYLLPPTMDYVIFRRLWGIPATGMVALHRKRIANDVVLGYSGEAYFYAWARQRTTMVAAPFGAVKDVTILSAMAGNAITLALLALALPLASELLTPGQFKTGLTAAAIIVAMSLPFLLFSRRVFSLQRRELWWVFAMHALRLVGGTLFIALAWHFAMPAVTLGMWILLAAARMLVSRLPFVPAKDVLFANFAILLIGQGQALSELLAFVAALTLLGHVLLIAGFALLGLVKKDL
;
A
#
# COMPACT_ATOMS: atom_id res chain seq x y z
N MET A 1 -17.56 4.88 -64.08
CA MET A 1 -17.81 3.65 -63.31
C MET A 1 -16.47 3.01 -62.99
N THR A 2 -15.97 3.18 -61.78
CA THR A 2 -14.70 2.61 -61.29
C THR A 2 -15.04 1.44 -60.37
N THR A 3 -14.76 0.23 -60.80
CA THR A 3 -14.95 -1.00 -60.00
C THR A 3 -13.77 -1.16 -59.04
N THR A 4 -14.03 -0.97 -57.74
CA THR A 4 -13.09 -1.26 -56.66
C THR A 4 -12.96 -2.78 -56.53
N VAL A 5 -11.78 -3.32 -56.84
CA VAL A 5 -11.43 -4.72 -56.58
C VAL A 5 -11.26 -4.87 -55.06
N ALA A 6 -12.11 -5.68 -54.44
CA ALA A 6 -11.98 -6.03 -53.02
C ALA A 6 -10.69 -6.82 -52.78
N GLN A 7 -9.85 -6.36 -51.86
CA GLN A 7 -8.69 -7.13 -51.37
C GLN A 7 -9.19 -8.41 -50.68
N PRO A 8 -8.56 -9.57 -50.90
CA PRO A 8 -8.90 -10.78 -50.18
C PRO A 8 -8.55 -10.61 -48.69
N ALA A 9 -9.47 -11.03 -47.83
CA ALA A 9 -9.27 -11.05 -46.38
C ALA A 9 -8.02 -11.87 -46.02
N ALA A 10 -7.23 -11.37 -45.06
CA ALA A 10 -6.08 -12.09 -44.54
C ALA A 10 -6.49 -13.50 -44.09
N PRO A 11 -5.73 -14.55 -44.44
CA PRO A 11 -6.08 -15.91 -44.06
C PRO A 11 -6.10 -16.03 -42.53
N ILE A 12 -7.16 -16.65 -42.02
CA ILE A 12 -7.26 -17.05 -40.61
C ILE A 12 -6.11 -18.06 -40.38
N PRO A 13 -5.25 -17.85 -39.35
CA PRO A 13 -4.15 -18.76 -39.07
C PRO A 13 -4.65 -20.19 -38.93
N ASP A 14 -3.98 -21.11 -39.62
CA ASP A 14 -4.36 -22.51 -39.68
C ASP A 14 -4.26 -23.14 -38.28
N ALA A 15 -5.12 -24.12 -37.97
CA ALA A 15 -5.13 -24.77 -36.65
C ALA A 15 -3.78 -25.43 -36.29
N ALA A 16 -2.93 -25.67 -37.29
CA ALA A 16 -1.56 -26.13 -37.15
C ALA A 16 -0.61 -25.06 -36.56
N GLU A 17 -0.80 -23.76 -36.82
CA GLU A 17 0.03 -22.70 -36.20
C GLU A 17 -0.29 -22.51 -34.71
N LEU A 18 -1.51 -22.80 -34.29
CA LEU A 18 -1.92 -22.81 -32.88
C LEU A 18 -1.38 -24.02 -32.10
N SER A 19 -0.91 -25.06 -32.80
CA SER A 19 -0.35 -26.27 -32.19
C SER A 19 1.09 -26.11 -31.70
N GLY A 20 1.80 -25.05 -32.11
CA GLY A 20 3.18 -24.75 -31.72
C GLY A 20 3.35 -23.94 -30.42
N LEU A 21 2.25 -23.54 -29.78
CA LEU A 21 2.29 -22.98 -28.43
C LEU A 21 2.38 -24.12 -27.42
N GLU A 22 3.57 -24.71 -27.30
CA GLU A 22 3.85 -25.62 -26.19
C GLU A 22 3.45 -24.93 -24.88
N PRO A 23 2.60 -25.55 -24.04
CA PRO A 23 2.36 -25.06 -22.70
C PRO A 23 3.71 -25.05 -22.00
N ILE A 24 4.27 -23.86 -21.74
CA ILE A 24 5.49 -23.73 -20.92
C ILE A 24 5.20 -24.52 -19.66
N GLN A 25 5.92 -25.65 -19.52
CA GLN A 25 5.73 -26.59 -18.44
C GLN A 25 5.56 -25.80 -17.16
N SER A 26 4.46 -26.04 -16.44
CA SER A 26 4.19 -25.41 -15.17
C SER A 26 5.33 -25.81 -14.25
N ILE A 27 6.38 -24.97 -14.21
CA ILE A 27 7.51 -25.19 -13.35
C ILE A 27 6.90 -25.21 -11.95
N LYS A 28 6.84 -26.41 -11.33
CA LYS A 28 6.54 -26.62 -9.92
C LYS A 28 7.70 -26.03 -9.11
N ARG A 29 8.01 -24.75 -9.30
CA ARG A 29 9.06 -24.06 -8.55
C ARG A 29 8.51 -23.96 -7.15
N ARG A 30 9.18 -24.65 -6.23
CA ARG A 30 8.95 -24.53 -4.78
C ARG A 30 9.33 -23.15 -4.25
N TRP A 31 9.88 -22.27 -5.08
CA TRP A 31 10.29 -20.91 -4.72
C TRP A 31 9.18 -20.06 -4.08
N PRO A 32 7.91 -20.04 -4.54
CA PRO A 32 6.86 -19.32 -3.83
C PRO A 32 6.56 -19.89 -2.43
N ALA A 33 6.69 -21.21 -2.25
CA ALA A 33 6.53 -21.85 -0.94
C ALA A 33 7.73 -21.62 -0.02
N LEU A 34 8.96 -21.67 -0.55
CA LEU A 34 10.20 -21.35 0.15
C LEU A 34 10.27 -19.87 0.52
N LEU A 35 9.83 -18.98 -0.38
CA LEU A 35 9.67 -17.56 -0.11
C LEU A 35 8.61 -17.38 0.98
N GLY A 36 7.46 -18.03 0.88
CA GLY A 36 6.43 -18.04 1.94
C GLY A 36 6.94 -18.49 3.31
N ALA A 37 7.74 -19.54 3.36
CA ALA A 37 8.36 -20.06 4.58
C ALA A 37 9.42 -19.09 5.13
N LEU A 38 10.27 -18.54 4.27
CA LEU A 38 11.27 -17.54 4.64
C LEU A 38 10.62 -16.26 5.16
N LEU A 39 9.54 -15.79 4.50
CA LEU A 39 8.76 -14.64 4.94
C LEU A 39 8.20 -14.90 6.35
N SER A 40 7.59 -16.08 6.56
CA SER A 40 7.02 -16.47 7.86
C SER A 40 8.07 -16.57 8.97
N LEU A 41 9.26 -17.08 8.64
CA LEU A 41 10.38 -17.17 9.58
C LEU A 41 10.91 -15.78 9.95
N LEU A 42 11.11 -14.89 8.98
CA LEU A 42 11.52 -13.49 9.22
C LEU A 42 10.49 -12.75 10.07
N MET A 43 9.19 -13.02 9.88
CA MET A 43 8.12 -12.46 10.71
C MET A 43 8.21 -12.89 12.17
N VAL A 44 8.45 -14.19 12.44
CA VAL A 44 8.60 -14.71 13.80
C VAL A 44 9.85 -14.14 14.48
N ILE A 45 10.96 -14.01 13.73
CA ILE A 45 12.21 -13.42 14.25
C ILE A 45 12.02 -11.93 14.58
N GLY A 46 11.41 -11.15 13.67
CA GLY A 46 11.14 -9.73 13.90
C GLY A 46 10.19 -9.50 15.08
N LEU A 47 9.16 -10.34 15.21
CA LEU A 47 8.25 -10.33 16.36
C LEU A 47 8.95 -10.67 17.67
N GLY A 48 9.82 -11.69 17.67
CA GLY A 48 10.63 -12.05 18.82
C GLY A 48 11.49 -10.87 19.27
N HIS A 49 12.22 -10.25 18.34
CA HIS A 49 13.09 -9.11 18.66
C HIS A 49 12.30 -7.93 19.27
N GLU A 50 11.14 -7.57 18.70
CA GLU A 50 10.33 -6.44 19.19
C GLU A 50 9.67 -6.74 20.55
N LEU A 51 9.22 -7.98 20.78
CA LEU A 51 8.62 -8.41 22.04
C LEU A 51 9.66 -8.56 23.18
N PHE A 52 10.86 -9.06 22.86
CA PHE A 52 11.92 -9.26 23.86
C PHE A 52 12.64 -7.95 24.24
N ASP A 53 12.73 -6.96 23.33
CA ASP A 53 13.31 -5.64 23.67
C ASP A 53 12.38 -4.76 24.51
N LYS A 54 11.05 -4.77 24.25
CA LYS A 54 10.11 -3.81 24.86
C LYS A 54 9.24 -4.36 25.99
N GLY A 55 9.18 -5.68 26.16
CA GLY A 55 8.46 -6.36 27.23
C GLY A 55 6.93 -6.28 27.13
N LEU A 56 6.25 -7.41 27.39
CA LEU A 56 4.78 -7.49 27.43
C LEU A 56 4.12 -6.58 28.49
N ALA A 57 4.88 -6.17 29.51
CA ALA A 57 4.39 -5.31 30.60
C ALA A 57 4.22 -3.83 30.21
N GLY A 58 4.98 -3.33 29.23
CA GLY A 58 4.81 -1.95 28.71
C GLY A 58 3.56 -1.82 27.84
N LEU A 59 3.21 -2.88 27.09
CA LEU A 59 2.05 -2.88 26.18
C LEU A 59 0.69 -2.78 26.89
N THR A 60 0.57 -3.27 28.12
CA THR A 60 -0.69 -3.26 28.87
C THR A 60 -0.98 -1.92 29.55
N GLN A 61 0.06 -1.14 29.90
CA GLN A 61 -0.11 0.19 30.51
C GLN A 61 -0.40 1.28 29.47
N THR A 62 0.04 1.11 28.22
CA THR A 62 -0.18 2.07 27.12
C THR A 62 -1.43 1.76 26.28
N ALA A 63 -2.15 0.68 26.56
CA ALA A 63 -3.31 0.27 25.77
C ALA A 63 -4.44 1.32 25.82
N PRO A 64 -4.90 1.86 24.67
CA PRO A 64 -6.00 2.81 24.65
C PRO A 64 -7.28 2.22 25.24
N VAL A 65 -7.88 2.90 26.22
CA VAL A 65 -9.07 2.39 26.94
C VAL A 65 -10.32 2.42 26.06
N SER A 66 -10.41 3.34 25.10
CA SER A 66 -11.60 3.54 24.27
C SER A 66 -11.76 2.43 23.21
N PRO A 67 -12.90 1.71 23.16
CA PRO A 67 -13.19 0.74 22.11
C PRO A 67 -13.15 1.33 20.69
N LEU A 68 -13.44 2.63 20.55
CA LEU A 68 -13.43 3.33 19.27
C LEU A 68 -12.02 3.40 18.66
N PHE A 69 -10.97 3.43 19.49
CA PHE A 69 -9.60 3.31 19.01
C PHE A 69 -9.42 2.05 18.15
N TYR A 70 -9.84 0.90 18.68
CA TYR A 70 -9.69 -0.39 18.01
C TYR A 70 -10.55 -0.51 16.77
N LEU A 71 -11.74 0.10 16.77
CA LEU A 71 -12.61 0.17 15.59
C LEU A 71 -11.93 0.94 14.44
N PHE A 72 -11.44 2.14 14.70
CA PHE A 72 -10.77 2.96 13.69
C PHE A 72 -9.41 2.39 13.27
N PHE A 73 -8.69 1.78 14.21
CA PHE A 73 -7.49 1.01 13.90
C PHE A 73 -7.80 -0.15 12.95
N ALA A 74 -8.82 -0.96 13.24
CA ALA A 74 -9.24 -2.06 12.38
C ALA A 74 -9.68 -1.58 11.00
N ALA A 75 -10.44 -0.47 10.93
CA ALA A 75 -10.82 0.15 9.66
C ALA A 75 -9.59 0.59 8.86
N MET A 76 -8.63 1.28 9.49
CA MET A 76 -7.35 1.67 8.87
C MET A 76 -6.56 0.45 8.39
N TYR A 77 -6.51 -0.62 9.19
CA TYR A 77 -5.78 -1.85 8.88
C TYR A 77 -6.40 -2.63 7.70
N LEU A 78 -7.73 -2.73 7.63
CA LEU A 78 -8.42 -3.47 6.58
C LEU A 78 -8.60 -2.65 5.29
N LEU A 79 -8.47 -1.33 5.35
CA LEU A 79 -8.73 -0.45 4.21
C LEU A 79 -7.82 -0.76 2.99
N PRO A 80 -6.48 -0.92 3.11
CA PRO A 80 -5.64 -1.22 1.96
C PRO A 80 -5.96 -2.53 1.22
N PRO A 81 -6.03 -3.71 1.87
CA PRO A 81 -6.37 -4.95 1.17
C PRO A 81 -7.80 -4.90 0.61
N THR A 82 -8.73 -4.22 1.28
CA THR A 82 -10.10 -4.03 0.78
C THR A 82 -10.14 -3.18 -0.48
N MET A 83 -9.45 -2.05 -0.51
CA MET A 83 -9.42 -1.16 -1.67
C MET A 83 -8.70 -1.81 -2.85
N ASP A 84 -7.59 -2.52 -2.60
CA ASP A 84 -6.92 -3.31 -3.64
C ASP A 84 -7.84 -4.43 -4.16
N TYR A 85 -8.66 -5.04 -3.30
CA TYR A 85 -9.64 -6.05 -3.72
C TYR A 85 -10.70 -5.45 -4.64
N VAL A 86 -11.26 -4.29 -4.29
CA VAL A 86 -12.23 -3.60 -5.17
C VAL A 86 -11.60 -3.30 -6.53
N ILE A 87 -10.34 -2.85 -6.55
CA ILE A 87 -9.60 -2.56 -7.78
C ILE A 87 -9.46 -3.83 -8.64
N PHE A 88 -8.86 -4.89 -8.10
CA PHE A 88 -8.58 -6.10 -8.88
C PHE A 88 -9.84 -6.93 -9.15
N ARG A 89 -10.90 -6.82 -8.34
CA ARG A 89 -12.21 -7.40 -8.63
C ARG A 89 -12.83 -6.75 -9.87
N ARG A 90 -12.67 -5.44 -10.04
CA ARG A 90 -13.15 -4.73 -11.24
C ARG A 90 -12.29 -5.02 -12.46
N LEU A 91 -10.97 -4.98 -12.32
CA LEU A 91 -10.06 -5.16 -13.47
C LEU A 91 -10.04 -6.61 -13.97
N TRP A 92 -10.12 -7.59 -13.08
CA TRP A 92 -9.86 -8.99 -13.40
C TRP A 92 -10.94 -9.96 -12.96
N GLY A 93 -11.97 -9.50 -12.25
CA GLY A 93 -13.02 -10.39 -11.75
C GLY A 93 -12.55 -11.38 -10.67
N ILE A 94 -11.45 -11.10 -9.95
CA ILE A 94 -10.88 -12.05 -8.98
C ILE A 94 -11.93 -12.53 -7.95
N PRO A 95 -11.98 -13.82 -7.61
CA PRO A 95 -12.93 -14.34 -6.62
C PRO A 95 -12.69 -13.76 -5.23
N ALA A 96 -13.64 -13.96 -4.30
CA ALA A 96 -13.50 -13.51 -2.90
C ALA A 96 -12.25 -14.06 -2.20
N THR A 97 -11.74 -15.21 -2.65
CA THR A 97 -10.47 -15.80 -2.16
C THR A 97 -9.26 -14.91 -2.48
N GLY A 98 -9.37 -14.00 -3.45
CA GLY A 98 -8.37 -12.97 -3.72
C GLY A 98 -8.14 -12.02 -2.54
N MET A 99 -9.10 -11.91 -1.62
CA MET A 99 -8.88 -11.16 -0.37
C MET A 99 -7.75 -11.76 0.47
N VAL A 100 -7.62 -13.10 0.50
CA VAL A 100 -6.53 -13.79 1.21
C VAL A 100 -5.19 -13.45 0.56
N ALA A 101 -5.12 -13.48 -0.77
CA ALA A 101 -3.92 -13.13 -1.51
C ALA A 101 -3.52 -11.66 -1.31
N LEU A 102 -4.48 -10.75 -1.21
CA LEU A 102 -4.22 -9.33 -0.97
C LEU A 102 -3.76 -9.03 0.45
N HIS A 103 -4.26 -9.76 1.44
CA HIS A 103 -3.71 -9.68 2.80
C HIS A 103 -2.28 -10.25 2.83
N ARG A 104 -2.01 -11.41 2.21
CA ARG A 104 -0.64 -11.94 2.06
C ARG A 104 0.29 -10.95 1.34
N LYS A 105 -0.20 -10.27 0.29
CA LYS A 105 0.50 -9.17 -0.39
C LYS A 105 0.86 -8.05 0.58
N ARG A 106 -0.10 -7.53 1.35
CA ARG A 106 0.14 -6.48 2.34
C ARG A 106 1.20 -6.92 3.35
N ILE A 107 1.02 -8.10 3.92
CA ILE A 107 1.91 -8.63 4.95
C ILE A 107 3.35 -8.76 4.44
N ALA A 108 3.54 -9.24 3.20
CA ALA A 108 4.86 -9.32 2.57
C ALA A 108 5.50 -7.93 2.35
N ASN A 109 4.70 -6.95 1.94
CA ASN A 109 5.17 -5.56 1.78
C ASN A 109 5.56 -4.91 3.11
N ASP A 110 4.82 -5.18 4.19
CA ASP A 110 5.03 -4.57 5.50
C ASP A 110 6.21 -5.21 6.25
N VAL A 111 6.41 -6.54 6.15
CA VAL A 111 7.37 -7.24 7.04
C VAL A 111 8.66 -7.70 6.37
N VAL A 112 8.69 -7.94 5.06
CA VAL A 112 9.90 -8.53 4.44
C VAL A 112 10.67 -7.55 3.59
N LEU A 113 10.13 -7.22 2.43
CA LEU A 113 10.74 -6.26 1.53
C LEU A 113 9.62 -5.48 0.87
N GLY A 114 9.71 -4.16 0.90
CA GLY A 114 8.80 -3.30 0.15
C GLY A 114 8.74 -3.76 -1.30
N TYR A 115 7.53 -3.92 -1.83
CA TYR A 115 7.19 -4.43 -3.17
C TYR A 115 7.26 -5.96 -3.36
N SER A 116 7.74 -6.74 -2.40
CA SER A 116 7.72 -8.23 -2.50
C SER A 116 6.30 -8.80 -2.61
N GLY A 117 5.33 -8.12 -2.01
CA GLY A 117 3.91 -8.48 -2.09
C GLY A 117 3.33 -8.36 -3.49
N GLU A 118 3.83 -7.43 -4.32
CA GLU A 118 3.35 -7.29 -5.70
C GLU A 118 3.78 -8.48 -6.56
N ALA A 119 5.02 -8.95 -6.39
CA ALA A 119 5.51 -10.15 -7.07
C ALA A 119 4.72 -11.40 -6.65
N TYR A 120 4.43 -11.53 -5.35
CA TYR A 120 3.56 -12.60 -4.83
C TYR A 120 2.16 -12.54 -5.46
N PHE A 121 1.51 -11.37 -5.45
CA PHE A 121 0.15 -11.21 -5.95
C PHE A 121 0.06 -11.47 -7.45
N TYR A 122 1.05 -11.04 -8.22
CA TYR A 122 1.17 -11.36 -9.64
C TYR A 122 1.23 -12.87 -9.88
N ALA A 123 2.09 -13.59 -9.14
CA ALA A 123 2.22 -15.04 -9.26
C ALA A 123 0.92 -15.76 -8.88
N TRP A 124 0.25 -15.31 -7.82
CA TRP A 124 -1.05 -15.84 -7.40
C TRP A 124 -2.12 -15.63 -8.47
N ALA A 125 -2.22 -14.41 -9.03
CA ALA A 125 -3.22 -14.08 -10.05
C ALA A 125 -3.00 -14.92 -11.30
N ARG A 126 -1.76 -14.97 -11.81
CA ARG A 126 -1.41 -15.75 -13.02
C ARG A 126 -1.81 -17.23 -12.93
N GLN A 127 -1.80 -17.84 -11.74
CA GLN A 127 -2.16 -19.24 -11.55
C GLN A 127 -3.68 -19.49 -11.48
N ARG A 128 -4.49 -18.46 -11.18
CA ARG A 128 -5.90 -18.63 -10.78
C ARG A 128 -6.90 -17.86 -11.63
N THR A 129 -6.42 -16.95 -12.48
CA THR A 129 -7.28 -16.22 -13.41
C THR A 129 -6.99 -16.69 -14.83
N THR A 130 -8.01 -17.13 -15.54
CA THR A 130 -8.01 -17.43 -16.98
C THR A 130 -7.92 -16.14 -17.80
N MET A 131 -6.88 -15.35 -17.57
CA MET A 131 -6.69 -14.07 -18.24
C MET A 131 -5.94 -14.26 -19.56
N VAL A 132 -6.62 -13.90 -20.66
CA VAL A 132 -6.09 -13.88 -22.04
C VAL A 132 -5.13 -12.69 -22.25
N ALA A 133 -5.22 -11.65 -21.42
CA ALA A 133 -4.32 -10.49 -21.42
C ALA A 133 -3.28 -10.59 -20.29
N ALA A 134 -2.07 -10.06 -20.52
CA ALA A 134 -0.96 -10.16 -19.59
C ALA A 134 -1.25 -9.46 -18.24
N PRO A 135 -1.44 -10.20 -17.12
CA PRO A 135 -1.73 -9.61 -15.80
C PRO A 135 -0.64 -8.65 -15.32
N PHE A 136 0.57 -8.74 -15.90
CA PHE A 136 1.68 -7.85 -15.59
C PHE A 136 1.36 -6.37 -15.86
N GLY A 137 0.69 -6.06 -16.97
CA GLY A 137 0.37 -4.68 -17.35
C GLY A 137 -0.50 -3.96 -16.30
N ALA A 138 -1.57 -4.63 -15.87
CA ALA A 138 -2.47 -4.09 -14.86
C ALA A 138 -1.84 -4.00 -13.47
N VAL A 139 -1.03 -4.99 -13.01
CA VAL A 139 -0.29 -4.88 -11.73
C VAL A 139 0.65 -3.69 -11.74
N LYS A 140 1.41 -3.53 -12.83
CA LYS A 140 2.32 -2.41 -13.03
C LYS A 140 1.55 -1.08 -13.00
N ASP A 141 0.47 -0.95 -13.76
CA ASP A 141 -0.33 0.27 -13.83
C ASP A 141 -0.91 0.65 -12.46
N VAL A 142 -1.48 -0.31 -11.73
CA VAL A 142 -2.01 -0.11 -10.36
C VAL A 142 -0.90 0.31 -9.40
N THR A 143 0.28 -0.31 -9.48
CA THR A 143 1.43 0.03 -8.63
C THR A 143 1.91 1.46 -8.88
N ILE A 144 2.06 1.85 -10.15
CA ILE A 144 2.44 3.21 -10.55
C ILE A 144 1.38 4.22 -10.10
N LEU A 145 0.09 3.92 -10.33
CA LEU A 145 -1.00 4.81 -9.91
C LEU A 145 -1.09 4.96 -8.39
N SER A 146 -0.82 3.91 -7.61
CA SER A 146 -0.72 3.99 -6.15
C SER A 146 0.38 4.96 -5.70
N ALA A 147 1.55 4.91 -6.35
CA ALA A 147 2.65 5.85 -6.09
C ALA A 147 2.27 7.28 -6.50
N MET A 148 1.68 7.46 -7.68
CA MET A 148 1.25 8.77 -8.19
C MET A 148 0.15 9.39 -7.31
N ALA A 149 -0.84 8.61 -6.87
CA ALA A 149 -1.86 9.07 -5.95
C ALA A 149 -1.24 9.50 -4.61
N GLY A 150 -0.27 8.74 -4.10
CA GLY A 150 0.53 9.11 -2.93
C GLY A 150 1.21 10.46 -3.07
N ASN A 151 1.89 10.69 -4.20
CA ASN A 151 2.56 11.94 -4.49
C ASN A 151 1.57 13.10 -4.65
N ALA A 152 0.46 12.89 -5.36
CA ALA A 152 -0.57 13.90 -5.56
C ALA A 152 -1.21 14.35 -4.23
N ILE A 153 -1.59 13.41 -3.36
CA ILE A 153 -2.14 13.74 -2.04
C ILE A 153 -1.10 14.45 -1.17
N THR A 154 0.17 14.04 -1.23
CA THR A 154 1.24 14.71 -0.48
C THR A 154 1.42 16.17 -0.94
N LEU A 155 1.44 16.42 -2.24
CA LEU A 155 1.52 17.77 -2.80
C LEU A 155 0.29 18.62 -2.46
N ALA A 156 -0.90 18.02 -2.48
CA ALA A 156 -2.13 18.70 -2.07
C ALA A 156 -2.07 19.11 -0.59
N LEU A 157 -1.61 18.22 0.29
CA LEU A 157 -1.45 18.52 1.71
C LEU A 157 -0.39 19.59 1.96
N LEU A 158 0.73 19.56 1.23
CA LEU A 158 1.73 20.62 1.28
C LEU A 158 1.14 21.97 0.86
N ALA A 159 0.39 22.01 -0.24
CA ALA A 159 -0.25 23.23 -0.72
C ALA A 159 -1.25 23.80 0.30
N LEU A 160 -2.04 22.94 0.94
CA LEU A 160 -2.97 23.34 2.01
C LEU A 160 -2.24 23.83 3.27
N ALA A 161 -1.07 23.28 3.57
CA ALA A 161 -0.26 23.67 4.71
C ALA A 161 0.60 24.93 4.46
N LEU A 162 0.67 25.45 3.23
CA LEU A 162 1.52 26.60 2.88
C LEU A 162 1.30 27.84 3.76
N PRO A 163 0.06 28.30 4.04
CA PRO A 163 -0.15 29.50 4.84
C PRO A 163 0.42 29.37 6.25
N LEU A 164 0.22 28.20 6.87
CA LEU A 164 0.73 27.90 8.19
C LEU A 164 2.26 27.72 8.18
N ALA A 165 2.79 27.10 7.13
CA ALA A 165 4.21 26.86 6.96
C ALA A 165 5.00 28.17 6.79
N SER A 166 4.46 29.19 6.12
CA SER A 166 5.13 30.49 5.95
C SER A 166 5.27 31.27 7.26
N GLU A 167 4.41 31.00 8.25
CA GLU A 167 4.45 31.67 9.55
C GLU A 167 5.31 30.90 10.57
N LEU A 168 5.28 29.57 10.53
CA LEU A 168 5.91 28.71 11.55
C LEU A 168 7.33 28.23 11.18
N LEU A 169 7.66 28.11 9.89
CA LEU A 169 8.94 27.54 9.47
C LEU A 169 10.00 28.62 9.25
N THR A 170 11.24 28.31 9.64
CA THR A 170 12.38 29.14 9.24
C THR A 170 12.53 29.16 7.71
N PRO A 171 13.11 30.21 7.11
CA PRO A 171 13.33 30.27 5.66
C PRO A 171 14.07 29.06 5.10
N GLY A 172 15.00 28.48 5.88
CA GLY A 172 15.71 27.25 5.53
C GLY A 172 14.79 26.03 5.44
N GLN A 173 13.95 25.80 6.46
CA GLN A 173 12.99 24.70 6.48
C GLN A 173 11.94 24.83 5.38
N PHE A 174 11.46 26.05 5.12
CA PHE A 174 10.53 26.32 4.04
C PHE A 174 11.14 25.99 2.66
N LYS A 175 12.39 26.42 2.43
CA LYS A 175 13.13 26.08 1.20
C LYS A 175 13.31 24.57 1.03
N THR A 176 13.64 23.84 2.11
CA THR A 176 13.72 22.38 2.09
C THR A 176 12.39 21.74 1.72
N GLY A 177 11.27 22.24 2.27
CA GLY A 177 9.92 21.79 1.90
C GLY A 177 9.61 22.00 0.42
N LEU A 178 9.96 23.16 -0.13
CA LEU A 178 9.79 23.46 -1.56
C LEU A 178 10.67 22.56 -2.44
N THR A 179 11.92 22.33 -2.06
CA THR A 179 12.81 21.39 -2.78
C THR A 179 12.25 19.97 -2.77
N ALA A 180 11.72 19.50 -1.63
CA ALA A 180 11.05 18.21 -1.55
C ALA A 180 9.83 18.12 -2.47
N ALA A 181 8.98 19.15 -2.50
CA ALA A 181 7.83 19.22 -3.40
C ALA A 181 8.28 19.15 -4.88
N ALA A 182 9.32 19.90 -5.25
CA ALA A 182 9.89 19.88 -6.58
C ALA A 182 10.43 18.49 -6.97
N ILE A 183 11.10 17.79 -6.06
CA ILE A 183 11.57 16.41 -6.28
C ILE A 183 10.38 15.46 -6.52
N ILE A 184 9.31 15.56 -5.71
CA ILE A 184 8.11 14.72 -5.87
C ILE A 184 7.47 14.94 -7.25
N VAL A 185 7.36 16.20 -7.69
CA VAL A 185 6.86 16.55 -9.03
C VAL A 185 7.79 15.97 -10.10
N ALA A 186 9.10 16.18 -9.98
CA ALA A 186 10.09 15.69 -10.94
C ALA A 186 10.05 14.17 -11.09
N MET A 187 9.93 13.43 -10.00
CA MET A 187 9.80 11.96 -10.02
C MET A 187 8.49 11.48 -10.64
N SER A 188 7.44 12.31 -10.59
CA SER A 188 6.12 11.96 -11.14
C SER A 188 5.97 12.32 -12.62
N LEU A 189 6.72 13.31 -13.12
CA LEU A 189 6.64 13.83 -14.49
C LEU A 189 6.83 12.77 -15.59
N PRO A 190 7.82 11.85 -15.54
CA PRO A 190 8.00 10.85 -16.58
C PRO A 190 6.75 10.00 -16.82
N PHE A 191 6.03 9.63 -15.76
CA PHE A 191 4.81 8.83 -15.84
C PHE A 191 3.64 9.60 -16.46
N LEU A 192 3.61 10.92 -16.27
CA LEU A 192 2.60 11.81 -16.88
C LEU A 192 2.90 12.07 -18.35
N LEU A 193 4.15 12.43 -18.67
CA LEU A 193 4.61 12.78 -20.02
C LEU A 193 4.58 11.57 -20.95
N PHE A 194 4.98 10.40 -20.47
CA PHE A 194 5.00 9.15 -21.24
C PHE A 194 3.80 8.25 -20.95
N SER A 195 2.71 8.80 -20.41
CA SER A 195 1.51 8.05 -19.98
C SER A 195 0.98 7.09 -21.03
N ARG A 196 0.95 7.47 -22.32
CA ARG A 196 0.48 6.62 -23.43
C ARG A 196 1.36 5.40 -23.70
N ARG A 197 2.64 5.44 -23.33
CA ARG A 197 3.61 4.33 -23.51
C ARG A 197 3.76 3.50 -22.24
N VAL A 198 3.62 4.14 -21.08
CA VAL A 198 3.82 3.48 -19.79
C VAL A 198 2.58 2.71 -19.37
N PHE A 199 1.38 3.27 -19.53
CA PHE A 199 0.15 2.62 -19.07
C PHE A 199 -0.45 1.71 -20.13
N SER A 200 -0.98 0.56 -19.69
CA SER A 200 -1.68 -0.43 -20.51
C SER A 200 -3.21 -0.38 -20.39
N LEU A 201 -3.74 0.10 -19.26
CA LEU A 201 -5.18 0.24 -19.02
C LEU A 201 -5.80 1.41 -19.79
N GLN A 202 -7.11 1.34 -20.03
CA GLN A 202 -7.85 2.42 -20.65
C GLN A 202 -7.89 3.65 -19.74
N ARG A 203 -7.96 4.87 -20.31
CA ARG A 203 -7.96 6.13 -19.54
C ARG A 203 -9.02 6.17 -18.43
N ARG A 204 -10.21 5.63 -18.70
CA ARG A 204 -11.31 5.56 -17.73
C ARG A 204 -10.95 4.67 -16.54
N GLU A 205 -10.28 3.55 -16.79
CA GLU A 205 -9.83 2.63 -15.75
C GLU A 205 -8.69 3.25 -14.93
N LEU A 206 -7.74 3.93 -15.58
CA LEU A 206 -6.65 4.63 -14.89
C LEU A 206 -7.19 5.67 -13.90
N TRP A 207 -8.13 6.53 -14.31
CA TRP A 207 -8.73 7.52 -13.43
C TRP A 207 -9.51 6.89 -12.28
N TRP A 208 -10.22 5.80 -12.54
CA TRP A 208 -10.96 5.10 -11.50
C TRP A 208 -10.01 4.46 -10.48
N VAL A 209 -8.94 3.78 -10.94
CA VAL A 209 -7.91 3.21 -10.05
C VAL A 209 -7.21 4.29 -9.24
N PHE A 210 -6.86 5.41 -9.88
CA PHE A 210 -6.28 6.58 -9.19
C PHE A 210 -7.21 7.10 -8.09
N ALA A 211 -8.50 7.27 -8.39
CA ALA A 211 -9.49 7.73 -7.42
C ALA A 211 -9.65 6.75 -6.24
N MET A 212 -9.61 5.44 -6.50
CA MET A 212 -9.62 4.43 -5.44
C MET A 212 -8.39 4.51 -4.53
N HIS A 213 -7.19 4.75 -5.10
CA HIS A 213 -5.99 4.97 -4.29
C HIS A 213 -6.04 6.29 -3.52
N ALA A 214 -6.56 7.36 -4.11
CA ALA A 214 -6.76 8.63 -3.41
C ALA A 214 -7.74 8.46 -2.23
N LEU A 215 -8.86 7.77 -2.45
CA LEU A 215 -9.83 7.43 -1.40
C LEU A 215 -9.19 6.59 -0.30
N ARG A 216 -8.40 5.56 -0.66
CA ARG A 216 -7.65 4.74 0.28
C ARG A 216 -6.71 5.58 1.15
N LEU A 217 -6.00 6.54 0.55
CA LEU A 217 -5.07 7.42 1.28
C LEU A 217 -5.81 8.37 2.21
N VAL A 218 -6.83 9.08 1.73
CA VAL A 218 -7.63 10.00 2.54
C VAL A 218 -8.32 9.25 3.69
N GLY A 219 -8.95 8.11 3.40
CA GLY A 219 -9.59 7.26 4.40
C GLY A 219 -8.60 6.72 5.43
N GLY A 220 -7.42 6.27 4.99
CA GLY A 220 -6.37 5.80 5.89
C GLY A 220 -5.87 6.89 6.84
N THR A 221 -5.64 8.10 6.31
CA THR A 221 -5.25 9.29 7.07
C THR A 221 -6.33 9.71 8.08
N LEU A 222 -7.61 9.65 7.67
CA LEU A 222 -8.72 9.97 8.57
C LEU A 222 -8.86 8.94 9.69
N PHE A 223 -8.83 7.65 9.37
CA PHE A 223 -8.99 6.59 10.37
C PHE A 223 -7.83 6.55 11.36
N ILE A 224 -6.58 6.80 10.93
CA ILE A 224 -5.46 6.90 11.88
C ILE A 224 -5.59 8.12 12.79
N ALA A 225 -6.04 9.27 12.25
CA ALA A 225 -6.26 10.47 13.04
C ALA A 225 -7.38 10.28 14.09
N LEU A 226 -8.48 9.61 13.70
CA LEU A 226 -9.55 9.24 14.63
C LEU A 226 -9.07 8.25 15.69
N ALA A 227 -8.33 7.22 15.31
CA ALA A 227 -7.74 6.28 16.27
C ALA A 227 -6.87 7.03 17.29
N TRP A 228 -5.94 7.86 16.84
CA TRP A 228 -5.08 8.64 17.75
C TRP A 228 -5.85 9.63 18.63
N HIS A 229 -6.91 10.25 18.12
CA HIS A 229 -7.79 11.08 18.94
C HIS A 229 -8.44 10.28 20.09
N PHE A 230 -8.92 9.05 19.84
CA PHE A 230 -9.48 8.22 20.91
C PHE A 230 -8.43 7.61 21.86
N ALA A 231 -7.15 7.54 21.45
CA ALA A 231 -6.06 7.19 22.34
C ALA A 231 -5.58 8.37 23.20
N MET A 232 -5.56 9.57 22.62
CA MET A 232 -5.09 10.81 23.25
C MET A 232 -6.12 11.93 23.04
N PRO A 233 -7.22 11.93 23.82
CA PRO A 233 -8.35 12.86 23.62
C PRO A 233 -8.01 14.30 23.98
N ALA A 234 -6.93 14.54 24.75
CA ALA A 234 -6.41 15.87 25.04
C ALA A 234 -5.94 16.63 23.78
N VAL A 235 -5.71 15.91 22.68
CA VAL A 235 -5.24 16.47 21.41
C VAL A 235 -6.41 16.61 20.44
N THR A 236 -6.55 17.80 19.85
CA THR A 236 -7.61 18.08 18.87
C THR A 236 -7.45 17.23 17.60
N LEU A 237 -8.58 16.88 16.96
CA LEU A 237 -8.58 16.12 15.71
C LEU A 237 -7.80 16.83 14.59
N GLY A 238 -7.84 18.17 14.54
CA GLY A 238 -7.09 18.95 13.55
C GLY A 238 -5.58 18.74 13.63
N MET A 239 -5.02 18.66 14.84
CA MET A 239 -3.60 18.36 15.06
C MET A 239 -3.23 16.95 14.59
N TRP A 240 -4.13 15.97 14.77
CA TRP A 240 -3.91 14.62 14.26
C TRP A 240 -3.93 14.53 12.75
N ILE A 241 -4.81 15.29 12.09
CA ILE A 241 -4.84 15.40 10.63
C ILE A 241 -3.54 16.06 10.13
N LEU A 242 -3.08 17.13 10.79
CA LEU A 242 -1.80 17.78 10.46
C LEU A 242 -0.61 16.83 10.66
N LEU A 243 -0.57 16.08 11.76
CA LEU A 243 0.48 15.07 11.97
C LEU A 243 0.41 13.95 10.93
N ALA A 244 -0.77 13.43 10.62
CA ALA A 244 -0.92 12.39 9.61
C ALA A 244 -0.47 12.90 8.22
N ALA A 245 -0.75 14.17 7.91
CA ALA A 245 -0.23 14.84 6.72
C ALA A 245 1.30 14.99 6.73
N ALA A 246 1.88 15.41 7.86
CA ALA A 246 3.33 15.48 8.05
C ALA A 246 3.97 14.09 7.89
N ARG A 247 3.34 13.04 8.40
CA ARG A 247 3.78 11.64 8.21
C ARG A 247 3.77 11.25 6.75
N MET A 248 2.74 11.61 5.99
CA MET A 248 2.70 11.39 4.55
C MET A 248 3.85 12.12 3.85
N LEU A 249 4.15 13.36 4.22
CA LEU A 249 5.27 14.11 3.68
C LEU A 249 6.62 13.44 3.97
N VAL A 250 6.89 13.12 5.24
CA VAL A 250 8.14 12.47 5.66
C VAL A 250 8.32 11.12 4.96
N SER A 251 7.24 10.39 4.68
CA SER A 251 7.31 9.11 3.95
C SER A 251 7.90 9.26 2.54
N ARG A 252 7.77 10.45 1.92
CA ARG A 252 8.19 10.76 0.54
C ARG A 252 9.57 11.41 0.44
N LEU A 253 10.17 11.84 1.55
CA LEU A 253 11.51 12.40 1.55
C LEU A 253 12.55 11.29 1.34
N PRO A 254 13.27 11.28 0.20
CA PRO A 254 14.40 10.38 0.03
C PRO A 254 15.54 10.84 0.96
N PHE A 255 16.30 9.88 1.50
CA PHE A 255 17.52 10.15 2.30
C PHE A 255 17.35 10.89 3.62
N VAL A 256 16.15 10.88 4.21
CA VAL A 256 15.95 11.30 5.60
C VAL A 256 16.20 10.10 6.53
N PRO A 257 17.33 10.04 7.25
CA PRO A 257 17.54 9.04 8.29
C PRO A 257 16.56 9.28 9.46
N ALA A 258 16.13 8.19 10.10
CA ALA A 258 15.25 8.22 11.28
C ALA A 258 13.96 9.04 11.08
N LYS A 259 13.13 8.63 10.10
CA LYS A 259 11.81 9.21 9.84
C LYS A 259 10.93 9.34 11.09
N ASP A 260 11.06 8.38 12.01
CA ASP A 260 10.33 8.37 13.28
C ASP A 260 10.81 9.46 14.25
N VAL A 261 12.08 9.86 14.20
CA VAL A 261 12.63 10.96 15.01
C VAL A 261 12.14 12.31 14.49
N LEU A 262 12.09 12.51 13.16
CA LEU A 262 11.46 13.71 12.61
C LEU A 262 9.98 13.79 12.99
N PHE A 263 9.28 12.66 12.96
CA PHE A 263 7.88 12.59 13.37
C PHE A 263 7.70 12.91 14.87
N ALA A 264 8.58 12.39 15.73
CA ALA A 264 8.61 12.73 17.15
C ALA A 264 8.87 14.23 17.39
N ASN A 265 9.75 14.86 16.60
CA ASN A 265 9.99 16.30 16.67
C ASN A 265 8.74 17.10 16.28
N PHE A 266 8.02 16.71 15.22
CA PHE A 266 6.73 17.34 14.88
C PHE A 266 5.72 17.21 16.02
N ALA A 267 5.69 16.07 16.70
CA ALA A 267 4.78 15.86 17.82
C ALA A 267 5.13 16.67 19.06
N ILE A 268 6.41 16.83 19.38
CA ILE A 268 6.86 17.70 20.47
C ILE A 268 6.48 19.15 20.15
N LEU A 269 6.75 19.60 18.92
CA LEU A 269 6.47 20.98 18.49
C LEU A 269 4.97 21.31 18.44
N LEU A 270 4.15 20.37 17.95
CA LEU A 270 2.72 20.62 17.72
C LEU A 270 1.83 20.27 18.92
N ILE A 271 2.23 19.31 19.75
CA ILE A 271 1.37 18.71 20.78
C ILE A 271 2.01 18.77 22.18
N GLY A 272 3.35 18.83 22.26
CA GLY A 272 4.07 18.75 23.54
C GLY A 272 4.10 17.36 24.17
N GLN A 273 3.66 16.32 23.45
CA GLN A 273 3.53 14.95 23.95
C GLN A 273 4.43 13.94 23.21
N GLY A 274 5.72 14.27 23.04
CA GLY A 274 6.65 13.43 22.28
C GLY A 274 6.75 11.99 22.79
N GLN A 275 6.88 11.81 24.11
CA GLN A 275 7.01 10.49 24.71
C GLN A 275 5.71 9.67 24.58
N ALA A 276 4.55 10.24 24.96
CA ALA A 276 3.26 9.55 24.86
C ALA A 276 2.92 9.17 23.40
N LEU A 277 3.28 10.01 22.42
CA LEU A 277 3.12 9.64 21.02
C LEU A 277 4.06 8.50 20.62
N SER A 278 5.33 8.52 21.04
CA SER A 278 6.28 7.44 20.75
C SER A 278 5.77 6.10 21.29
N GLU A 279 5.25 6.08 22.52
CA GLU A 279 4.63 4.92 23.14
C GLU A 279 3.38 4.45 22.38
N LEU A 280 2.50 5.38 21.96
CA LEU A 280 1.33 5.06 21.14
C LEU A 280 1.73 4.48 19.77
N LEU A 281 2.77 5.03 19.12
CA LEU A 281 3.27 4.52 17.84
C LEU A 281 3.84 3.11 17.99
N ALA A 282 4.59 2.85 19.06
CA ALA A 282 5.07 1.51 19.39
C ALA A 282 3.91 0.52 19.61
N PHE A 283 2.88 0.94 20.35
CA PHE A 283 1.68 0.13 20.54
C PHE A 283 0.94 -0.16 19.22
N VAL A 284 0.74 0.85 18.36
CA VAL A 284 0.13 0.69 17.03
C VAL A 284 0.95 -0.25 16.15
N ALA A 285 2.28 -0.17 16.20
CA ALA A 285 3.16 -1.08 15.48
C ALA A 285 3.02 -2.53 15.98
N ALA A 286 3.04 -2.74 17.30
CA ALA A 286 2.85 -4.05 17.92
C ALA A 286 1.46 -4.64 17.59
N LEU A 287 0.40 -3.82 17.66
CA LEU A 287 -0.97 -4.24 17.32
C LEU A 287 -1.11 -4.58 15.83
N THR A 288 -0.43 -3.80 14.97
CA THR A 288 -0.34 -4.09 13.53
C THR A 288 0.31 -5.46 13.32
N LEU A 289 1.46 -5.71 13.95
CA LEU A 289 2.16 -6.98 13.84
C LEU A 289 1.33 -8.16 14.39
N LEU A 290 0.61 -7.97 15.51
CA LEU A 290 -0.34 -8.95 16.01
C LEU A 290 -1.43 -9.26 14.98
N GLY A 291 -2.01 -8.25 14.33
CA GLY A 291 -2.96 -8.43 13.24
C GLY A 291 -2.40 -9.25 12.08
N HIS A 292 -1.13 -9.02 11.70
CA HIS A 292 -0.44 -9.82 10.69
C HIS A 292 -0.32 -11.30 11.11
N VAL A 293 0.10 -11.56 12.35
CA VAL A 293 0.25 -12.92 12.89
C VAL A 293 -1.09 -13.65 12.92
N LEU A 294 -2.14 -13.01 13.44
CA LEU A 294 -3.48 -13.59 13.51
C LEU A 294 -4.03 -13.94 12.13
N LEU A 295 -3.83 -13.07 11.14
CA LEU A 295 -4.24 -13.35 9.77
C LEU A 295 -3.45 -14.50 9.14
N ILE A 296 -2.14 -14.57 9.33
CA ILE A 296 -1.34 -15.70 8.83
C ILE A 296 -1.79 -17.00 9.47
N ALA A 297 -1.95 -17.03 10.79
CA ALA A 297 -2.43 -18.21 11.51
C ALA A 297 -3.82 -18.62 11.00
N GLY A 298 -4.73 -17.65 10.84
CA GLY A 298 -6.07 -17.89 10.29
C GLY A 298 -6.04 -18.45 8.87
N PHE A 299 -5.21 -17.90 7.98
CA PHE A 299 -5.07 -18.40 6.62
C PHE A 299 -4.40 -19.78 6.55
N ALA A 300 -3.43 -20.07 7.43
CA ALA A 300 -2.82 -21.38 7.52
C ALA A 300 -3.85 -22.44 7.94
N LEU A 301 -4.64 -22.15 8.98
CA LEU A 301 -5.73 -23.02 9.42
C LEU A 301 -6.78 -23.23 8.33
N LEU A 302 -7.18 -22.17 7.63
CA LEU A 302 -8.10 -22.27 6.49
C LEU A 302 -7.55 -23.13 5.35
N GLY A 303 -6.24 -23.03 5.06
CA GLY A 303 -5.57 -23.84 4.04
C GLY A 303 -5.51 -25.34 4.38
N LEU A 304 -5.50 -25.68 5.68
CA LEU A 304 -5.60 -27.08 6.13
C LEU A 304 -6.99 -27.67 5.86
N VAL A 305 -8.04 -26.84 5.93
CA VAL A 305 -9.44 -27.25 5.69
C VAL A 305 -9.80 -27.20 4.20
N LYS A 306 -9.29 -26.21 3.46
CA LYS A 306 -9.54 -26.01 2.02
C LYS A 306 -8.21 -25.97 1.27
N LYS A 307 -7.86 -27.07 0.62
CA LYS A 307 -6.59 -27.27 -0.10
C LYS A 307 -6.32 -26.28 -1.25
N ASP A 308 -7.32 -25.49 -1.68
CA ASP A 308 -7.23 -24.59 -2.83
C ASP A 308 -6.95 -23.11 -2.49
N LEU A 309 -6.85 -22.76 -1.19
CA LEU A 309 -6.65 -21.39 -0.65
C LEU A 309 -5.18 -21.00 -0.32
#